data_AF-A0A9P9D9W9-F1
#
_entry.id   AF-A0A9P9D9W9-F1
#
_cell.length_a   1.000
_cell.length_b   1.000
_cell.length_c   1.000
_cell.angle_alpha   90.00
_cell.angle_beta   90.00
_cell.angle_gamma   90.00
#
_symmetry.space_group_name_H-M   'P 1'
#
loop_
_entity.id
_entity.type
_entity.pdbx_description
1 polymer ?
#
loop_
_entity_poly.entity_id
_entity_poly.type
_entity_poly.pdbx_seq_one_letter_code
_entity_poly.pdbx_strand_id
1 'polypeptide(L)'
;MSWLDKKIKLLKSKKSTALLRSAVPSGHSQPPPLPALPRNGPIQVAAYSYQPVPASTNSVLQRREKRQKITAEELRELRELIRYRYALDVELWSKHRKVKPYSRYVAQDLMRKSDSALVKIRRMVEDWDKRSYFSSDDEYFKFQEIKARVEAEGKRNWMRQPPWMEADAAMRGGQGVDAHPHAAT
;
A
#
# COMPACT_ATOMS: atom_id res chain seq x y z
N MET A 1 -33.44 15.86 -5.71
CA MET A 1 -32.85 15.26 -4.50
C MET A 1 -32.08 14.01 -4.88
N SER A 2 -30.77 14.01 -4.64
CA SER A 2 -29.82 13.00 -5.14
C SER A 2 -29.89 11.70 -4.31
N TRP A 3 -29.65 10.55 -4.96
CA TRP A 3 -29.55 9.24 -4.31
C TRP A 3 -28.46 9.19 -3.23
N LEU A 4 -27.41 10.01 -3.38
CA LEU A 4 -26.33 10.18 -2.41
C LEU A 4 -26.79 10.82 -1.09
N ASP A 5 -27.78 11.72 -1.12
CA ASP A 5 -28.28 12.41 0.08
C ASP A 5 -29.08 11.49 1.02
N LYS A 6 -29.74 10.46 0.46
CA LYS A 6 -30.49 9.48 1.26
C LYS A 6 -29.57 8.55 2.06
N LYS A 7 -28.36 8.27 1.56
CA LYS A 7 -27.42 7.33 2.22
C LYS A 7 -26.75 7.96 3.45
N ILE A 8 -26.53 9.27 3.45
CA ILE A 8 -25.93 9.99 4.59
C ILE A 8 -26.92 10.12 5.76
N LYS A 9 -28.23 10.26 5.49
CA LYS A 9 -29.25 10.28 6.56
C LYS A 9 -29.41 8.94 7.28
N LEU A 10 -29.13 7.81 6.61
CA LEU A 10 -29.31 6.48 7.21
C LEU A 10 -28.20 6.09 8.20
N LEU A 11 -27.03 6.73 8.14
CA LEU A 11 -25.88 6.43 9.01
C LEU A 11 -25.88 7.21 10.34
N LYS A 12 -26.75 8.21 10.52
CA LYS A 12 -26.85 8.97 11.79
C LYS A 12 -27.86 8.42 12.79
N SER A 13 -28.62 7.37 12.44
CA SER A 13 -29.73 6.84 13.25
C SER A 13 -29.43 5.50 13.95
N LYS A 14 -28.18 5.28 14.41
CA LYS A 14 -27.83 4.15 15.28
C LYS A 14 -26.84 4.58 16.37
N LYS A 15 -27.28 5.47 17.25
CA LYS A 15 -26.65 5.73 18.55
C LYS A 15 -27.76 5.72 19.61
N SER A 16 -28.07 4.53 20.13
CA SER A 16 -28.69 4.35 21.44
C SER A 16 -28.95 2.87 21.67
N THR A 17 -27.99 2.20 22.32
CA THR A 17 -28.33 1.05 23.16
C THR A 17 -27.35 0.99 24.32
N ALA A 18 -27.84 1.54 25.42
CA ALA A 18 -27.67 1.16 26.82
C ALA A 18 -26.37 0.46 27.26
N LEU A 19 -25.69 1.19 28.13
CA LEU A 19 -24.90 0.71 29.26
C LEU A 19 -25.60 -0.47 29.99
N LEU A 20 -24.97 -1.63 29.98
CA LEU A 20 -25.17 -2.68 30.98
C LEU A 20 -23.78 -3.16 31.41
N ARG A 21 -23.25 -2.53 32.47
CA ARG A 21 -22.11 -3.01 33.23
C ARG A 21 -22.60 -4.20 34.07
N SER A 22 -22.41 -5.41 33.56
CA SER A 22 -22.45 -6.61 34.39
C SER A 22 -21.10 -6.78 35.08
N ALA A 23 -21.15 -6.86 36.41
CA ALA A 23 -20.00 -7.19 37.26
C ALA A 23 -19.49 -8.59 36.91
N VAL A 24 -18.21 -8.70 36.56
CA VAL A 24 -17.53 -9.96 36.32
C VAL A 24 -16.99 -10.47 37.67
N PRO A 25 -17.42 -11.64 38.17
CA PRO A 25 -16.83 -12.24 39.35
C PRO A 25 -15.37 -12.62 39.05
N SER A 26 -14.44 -12.14 39.87
CA SER A 26 -13.02 -12.51 39.86
C SER A 26 -12.83 -13.95 40.33
N GLY A 27 -13.23 -14.91 39.50
CA GLY A 27 -12.75 -16.28 39.59
C GLY A 27 -11.31 -16.31 39.08
N HIS A 28 -10.35 -16.55 39.97
CA HIS A 28 -8.98 -16.93 39.61
C HIS A 28 -9.01 -18.31 38.93
N SER A 29 -9.47 -18.35 37.68
CA SER A 29 -9.27 -19.50 36.80
C SER A 29 -7.87 -19.33 36.21
N GLN A 30 -6.92 -20.08 36.76
CA GLN A 30 -5.58 -20.18 36.22
C GLN A 30 -5.73 -20.63 34.74
N PRO A 31 -5.30 -19.83 33.75
CA PRO A 31 -5.43 -20.22 32.37
C PRO A 31 -4.69 -21.54 32.15
N PRO A 32 -5.26 -22.49 31.38
CA PRO A 32 -4.58 -23.74 31.09
C PRO A 32 -3.19 -23.44 30.53
N PRO A 33 -2.15 -24.19 30.94
CA PRO A 33 -0.81 -23.96 30.46
C PRO A 33 -0.81 -24.00 28.93
N LEU A 34 -0.38 -22.88 28.32
CA LEU A 34 -0.31 -22.79 26.88
C LEU A 34 0.59 -23.92 26.35
N PRO A 35 0.19 -24.60 25.27
CA PRO A 35 1.07 -25.58 24.63
C PRO A 35 2.39 -24.90 24.30
N ALA A 36 3.49 -25.53 24.70
CA ALA A 36 4.84 -25.00 24.51
C ALA A 36 5.05 -24.69 23.02
N LEU A 37 5.03 -23.41 22.67
CA LEU A 37 5.38 -22.99 21.33
C LEU A 37 6.83 -23.42 21.07
N PRO A 38 7.12 -24.06 19.93
CA PRO A 38 8.47 -24.47 19.60
C PRO A 38 9.39 -23.24 19.68
N ARG A 39 10.31 -23.31 20.63
CA ARG A 39 11.30 -22.30 20.96
C ARG A 39 12.12 -21.98 19.71
N ASN A 40 11.85 -20.81 19.12
CA ASN A 40 12.69 -20.05 18.20
C ASN A 40 13.80 -20.86 17.50
N GLY A 41 13.42 -21.63 16.49
CA GLY A 41 14.32 -21.78 15.34
C GLY A 41 14.49 -20.40 14.70
N PRO A 42 15.66 -20.10 14.07
CA PRO A 42 15.79 -18.88 13.28
C PRO A 42 14.59 -18.82 12.33
N ILE A 43 13.90 -17.68 12.33
CA ILE A 43 12.86 -17.40 11.34
C ILE A 43 13.55 -17.54 10.00
N GLN A 44 13.45 -18.71 9.40
CA GLN A 44 13.74 -18.90 8.00
C GLN A 44 12.62 -18.12 7.33
N VAL A 45 12.89 -16.83 7.10
CA VAL A 45 12.21 -16.05 6.10
C VAL A 45 12.34 -16.93 4.88
N ALA A 46 11.28 -17.69 4.58
CA ALA A 46 11.24 -18.54 3.42
C ALA A 46 11.67 -17.62 2.30
N ALA A 47 12.86 -17.88 1.75
CA ALA A 47 13.37 -17.10 0.65
C ALA A 47 12.28 -17.26 -0.39
N TYR A 48 11.43 -16.24 -0.53
CA TYR A 48 10.50 -16.12 -1.62
C TYR A 48 11.43 -16.03 -2.81
N SER A 49 11.78 -17.19 -3.35
CA SER A 49 12.51 -17.31 -4.59
C SER A 49 11.58 -16.64 -5.57
N TYR A 50 11.91 -15.39 -5.89
CA TYR A 50 11.35 -14.68 -7.00
C TYR A 50 11.67 -15.55 -8.20
N GLN A 51 10.76 -16.46 -8.53
CA GLN A 51 10.75 -17.07 -9.83
C GLN A 51 10.63 -15.87 -10.77
N PRO A 52 11.67 -15.58 -11.57
CA PRO A 52 11.61 -14.48 -12.49
C PRO A 52 10.45 -14.79 -13.42
N VAL A 53 9.33 -14.08 -13.24
CA VAL A 53 8.20 -14.15 -14.16
C VAL A 53 8.80 -13.89 -15.54
N PRO A 54 8.62 -14.83 -16.51
CA PRO A 54 9.23 -14.69 -17.81
C PRO A 54 8.87 -13.30 -18.31
N ALA A 55 9.89 -12.52 -18.68
CA ALA A 55 9.73 -11.16 -19.13
C ALA A 55 8.65 -11.16 -20.22
N SER A 56 7.43 -10.79 -19.84
CA SER A 56 6.30 -10.72 -20.77
C SER A 56 6.64 -9.58 -21.70
N THR A 57 7.20 -9.95 -22.84
CA THR A 57 7.75 -9.07 -23.85
C THR A 57 6.61 -8.22 -24.38
N ASN A 58 6.62 -6.94 -24.00
CA ASN A 58 5.81 -5.90 -24.63
C ASN A 58 4.32 -6.26 -24.80
N SER A 59 3.60 -6.53 -23.71
CA SER A 59 2.15 -6.29 -23.74
C SER A 59 1.93 -4.78 -23.82
N VAL A 60 2.11 -4.23 -25.03
CA VAL A 60 1.36 -3.06 -25.45
C VAL A 60 -0.06 -3.38 -25.04
N LEU A 61 -0.62 -2.59 -24.11
CA LEU A 61 -1.99 -2.75 -23.64
C LEU A 61 -2.88 -2.64 -24.89
N GLN A 62 -3.12 -3.79 -25.52
CA GLN A 62 -3.89 -3.84 -26.76
C GLN A 62 -5.26 -3.36 -26.37
N ARG A 63 -5.74 -2.36 -27.09
CA ARG A 63 -7.04 -1.76 -26.83
C ARG A 63 -8.07 -2.88 -26.87
N ARG A 64 -8.58 -3.25 -25.69
CA ARG A 64 -9.55 -4.35 -25.57
C ARG A 64 -10.73 -4.14 -26.50
N GLU A 65 -11.13 -5.21 -27.16
CA GLU A 65 -12.35 -5.22 -27.95
C GLU A 65 -13.57 -4.94 -27.05
N LYS A 66 -14.63 -4.35 -27.62
CA LYS A 66 -15.79 -3.82 -26.89
C LYS A 66 -16.58 -4.86 -26.05
N ARG A 67 -16.19 -6.14 -26.05
CA ARG A 67 -16.91 -7.24 -25.35
C ARG A 67 -16.01 -8.19 -24.57
N GLN A 68 -14.69 -7.97 -24.55
CA GLN A 68 -13.77 -8.86 -23.83
C GLN A 68 -13.88 -8.63 -22.32
N LYS A 69 -14.24 -9.67 -21.57
CA LYS A 69 -14.25 -9.64 -20.10
C LYS A 69 -12.83 -9.77 -19.56
N ILE A 70 -12.60 -9.23 -18.36
CA ILE A 70 -11.32 -9.40 -17.66
C ILE A 70 -11.15 -10.88 -17.32
N THR A 71 -10.00 -11.46 -17.66
CA THR A 71 -9.70 -12.86 -17.36
C THR A 71 -9.07 -13.03 -15.97
N ALA A 72 -9.08 -14.26 -15.46
CA ALA A 72 -8.47 -14.57 -14.17
C ALA A 72 -6.94 -14.36 -14.19
N GLU A 73 -6.30 -14.58 -15.32
CA GLU A 73 -4.87 -14.38 -15.55
C GLU A 73 -4.49 -12.90 -15.43
N GLU A 74 -5.30 -12.02 -16.02
CA GLU A 74 -5.10 -10.57 -15.93
C GLU A 74 -5.24 -10.09 -14.47
N LEU A 75 -6.27 -10.55 -13.75
CA LEU A 75 -6.42 -10.26 -12.31
C LEU A 75 -5.23 -10.76 -11.49
N ARG A 76 -4.70 -11.94 -11.84
CA ARG A 76 -3.50 -12.49 -11.22
C ARG A 76 -2.28 -11.62 -11.51
N GLU A 77 -2.10 -11.16 -12.74
CA GLU A 77 -1.02 -10.24 -13.10
C GLU A 77 -1.10 -8.95 -12.29
N LEU A 78 -2.27 -8.32 -12.17
CA LEU A 78 -2.46 -7.13 -11.36
C LEU A 78 -2.06 -7.37 -9.89
N ARG A 79 -2.45 -8.52 -9.32
CA ARG A 79 -2.10 -8.89 -7.95
C ARG A 79 -0.59 -9.07 -7.78
N GLU A 80 0.07 -9.73 -8.72
CA GLU A 80 1.52 -9.92 -8.69
C GLU A 80 2.27 -8.60 -8.87
N LEU A 81 1.78 -7.68 -9.70
CA LEU A 81 2.33 -6.32 -9.82
C LEU A 81 2.22 -5.53 -8.51
N ILE A 82 1.09 -5.63 -7.81
CA ILE A 82 0.91 -4.96 -6.51
C ILE A 82 1.87 -5.55 -5.47
N ARG A 83 2.01 -6.88 -5.41
CA ARG A 83 2.97 -7.56 -4.52
C ARG A 83 4.40 -7.17 -4.84
N TYR A 84 4.76 -7.14 -6.12
CA TYR A 84 6.08 -6.74 -6.60
C TYR A 84 6.41 -5.31 -6.19
N ARG A 85 5.49 -4.36 -6.41
CA ARG A 85 5.67 -2.97 -5.97
C ARG A 85 5.87 -2.89 -4.46
N TYR A 86 5.02 -3.56 -3.67
CA TYR A 86 5.14 -3.55 -2.22
C TYR A 86 6.48 -4.12 -1.75
N ALA A 87 6.98 -5.20 -2.36
CA ALA A 87 8.29 -5.75 -2.03
C ALA A 87 9.42 -4.75 -2.30
N LEU A 88 9.37 -4.03 -3.43
CA LEU A 88 10.34 -2.96 -3.74
C LEU A 88 10.24 -1.81 -2.74
N ASP A 89 9.03 -1.40 -2.36
CA ASP A 89 8.81 -0.33 -1.37
C ASP A 89 9.40 -0.71 0.00
N VAL A 90 9.20 -1.96 0.43
CA VAL A 90 9.79 -2.50 1.67
C VAL A 90 11.31 -2.56 1.59
N GLU A 91 11.87 -2.97 0.45
CA GLU A 91 13.31 -3.03 0.24
C GLU A 91 13.93 -1.62 0.28
N LEU A 92 13.32 -0.65 -0.41
CA LEU A 92 13.73 0.75 -0.39
C LEU A 92 13.63 1.35 1.02
N TRP A 93 12.54 1.08 1.73
CA TRP A 93 12.33 1.53 3.10
C TRP A 93 13.38 0.97 4.05
N SER A 94 13.71 -0.31 3.92
CA SER A 94 14.74 -0.99 4.74
C SER A 94 16.13 -0.39 4.49
N LYS A 95 16.41 0.02 3.24
CA LYS A 95 17.68 0.65 2.87
C LYS A 95 17.76 2.13 3.27
N HIS A 96 16.63 2.83 3.42
CA HIS A 96 16.52 4.28 3.67
C HIS A 96 17.51 4.84 4.71
N ARG A 97 17.73 4.13 5.83
CA ARG A 97 18.58 4.63 6.92
C ARG A 97 20.09 4.46 6.71
N LYS A 98 20.52 3.65 5.73
CA LYS A 98 21.91 3.18 5.64
C LYS A 98 22.52 3.24 4.22
N VAL A 99 21.83 3.84 3.25
CA VAL A 99 22.38 3.98 1.89
C VAL A 99 23.52 4.99 1.90
N LYS A 100 24.74 4.48 1.74
CA LYS A 100 25.94 5.30 1.55
C LYS A 100 25.87 5.98 0.16
N PRO A 101 26.49 7.16 -0.03
CA PRO A 101 26.42 7.89 -1.29
C PRO A 101 26.78 7.05 -2.52
N TYR A 102 27.81 6.22 -2.42
CA TYR A 102 28.27 5.37 -3.51
C TYR A 102 27.32 4.20 -3.85
N SER A 103 26.40 3.81 -2.96
CA SER A 103 25.42 2.74 -3.22
C SER A 103 24.05 3.28 -3.66
N ARG A 104 23.90 4.60 -3.81
CA ARG A 104 22.66 5.25 -4.25
C ARG A 104 22.21 4.76 -5.63
N TYR A 105 23.11 4.38 -6.53
CA TYR A 105 22.75 3.89 -7.86
C TYR A 105 21.87 2.63 -7.82
N VAL A 106 22.15 1.69 -6.89
CA VAL A 106 21.34 0.48 -6.70
C VAL A 106 19.94 0.86 -6.19
N ALA A 107 19.87 1.79 -5.25
CA ALA A 107 18.59 2.29 -4.76
C ALA A 107 17.80 2.99 -5.87
N GLN A 108 18.45 3.83 -6.70
CA GLN A 108 17.80 4.49 -7.84
C GLN A 108 17.20 3.52 -8.84
N ASP A 109 17.85 2.38 -9.11
CA ASP A 109 17.28 1.35 -9.98
C ASP A 109 16.01 0.72 -9.37
N LEU A 110 16.03 0.42 -8.07
CA LEU A 110 14.85 -0.07 -7.34
C LEU A 110 13.72 0.97 -7.31
N MET A 111 14.05 2.25 -7.15
CA MET A 111 13.09 3.36 -7.19
C MET A 111 12.42 3.46 -8.56
N ARG A 112 13.21 3.40 -9.65
CA ARG A 112 12.69 3.37 -11.03
C ARG A 112 11.75 2.18 -11.25
N LYS A 113 12.13 1.00 -10.77
CA LYS A 113 11.28 -0.21 -10.86
C LYS A 113 9.98 -0.05 -10.08
N SER A 114 10.01 0.49 -8.86
CA SER A 114 8.80 0.69 -8.04
C SER A 114 7.86 1.71 -8.68
N ASP A 115 8.39 2.85 -9.13
CA ASP A 115 7.59 3.90 -9.79
C ASP A 115 7.01 3.39 -11.12
N SER A 116 7.79 2.64 -11.91
CA SER A 116 7.31 2.00 -13.15
C SER A 116 6.18 0.99 -12.86
N ALA A 117 6.33 0.17 -11.82
CA ALA A 117 5.28 -0.75 -11.40
C ALA A 117 4.00 -0.01 -11.00
N LEU A 118 4.10 1.10 -10.26
CA LEU A 118 2.95 1.94 -9.90
C LEU A 118 2.25 2.52 -11.14
N VAL A 119 3.01 3.01 -12.12
CA VAL A 119 2.45 3.52 -13.38
C VAL A 119 1.74 2.40 -14.14
N LYS A 120 2.33 1.21 -14.22
CA LYS A 120 1.69 0.05 -14.88
C LYS A 120 0.39 -0.34 -14.17
N ILE A 121 0.39 -0.40 -12.83
CA ILE A 121 -0.81 -0.69 -12.03
C ILE A 121 -1.92 0.33 -12.31
N ARG A 122 -1.58 1.64 -12.30
CA ARG A 122 -2.56 2.71 -12.58
C ARG A 122 -3.17 2.57 -13.96
N ARG A 123 -2.35 2.39 -15.00
CA ARG A 123 -2.83 2.19 -16.38
C ARG A 123 -3.74 0.99 -16.51
N MET A 124 -3.38 -0.16 -15.93
CA MET A 124 -4.24 -1.35 -15.97
C MET A 124 -5.59 -1.09 -15.32
N VAL A 125 -5.60 -0.42 -14.16
CA VAL A 125 -6.84 -0.08 -13.46
C VAL A 125 -7.67 0.94 -14.26
N GLU A 126 -7.05 1.97 -14.84
CA GLU A 126 -7.75 2.95 -15.68
C GLU A 126 -8.37 2.28 -16.92
N ASP A 127 -7.63 1.39 -17.59
CA ASP A 127 -8.10 0.67 -18.76
C ASP A 127 -9.28 -0.27 -18.44
N TRP A 128 -9.38 -0.73 -17.19
CA TRP A 128 -10.43 -1.65 -16.74
C TRP A 128 -11.65 -0.92 -16.16
N ASP A 129 -11.65 0.42 -16.12
CA ASP A 129 -12.71 1.22 -15.52
C ASP A 129 -13.98 1.35 -16.40
N LYS A 130 -14.45 0.23 -16.93
CA LYS A 130 -15.73 0.14 -17.63
C LYS A 130 -16.51 -1.04 -17.08
N ARG A 131 -17.76 -0.75 -16.72
CA ARG A 131 -18.70 -1.76 -16.21
C ARG A 131 -18.87 -2.97 -17.15
N SER A 132 -18.75 -2.76 -18.46
CA SER A 132 -18.87 -3.80 -19.48
C SER A 132 -17.82 -4.92 -19.35
N TYR A 133 -16.69 -4.68 -18.68
CA TYR A 133 -15.62 -5.67 -18.54
C TYR A 133 -15.84 -6.70 -17.42
N PHE A 134 -16.86 -6.50 -16.58
CA PHE A 134 -17.16 -7.37 -15.43
C PHE A 134 -18.42 -8.19 -15.68
N SER A 135 -18.51 -9.35 -15.03
CA SER A 135 -19.66 -10.26 -15.17
C SER A 135 -20.81 -9.84 -14.26
N SER A 136 -20.50 -9.26 -13.10
CA SER A 136 -21.47 -8.81 -12.10
C SER A 136 -21.19 -7.39 -11.59
N ASP A 137 -22.22 -6.74 -11.04
CA ASP A 137 -22.12 -5.45 -10.34
C ASP A 137 -21.18 -5.55 -9.14
N ASP A 138 -21.25 -6.64 -8.38
CA ASP A 138 -20.45 -6.86 -7.17
C ASP A 138 -18.95 -6.92 -7.47
N GLU A 139 -18.55 -7.59 -8.56
CA GLU A 139 -17.17 -7.59 -9.04
C GLU A 139 -16.71 -6.18 -9.40
N TYR A 140 -17.55 -5.43 -10.11
CA TYR A 140 -17.24 -4.05 -10.47
C TYR A 140 -17.10 -3.15 -9.24
N PHE A 141 -17.96 -3.30 -8.23
CA PHE A 141 -17.85 -2.55 -6.98
C PHE A 141 -16.57 -2.87 -6.20
N LYS A 142 -16.19 -4.15 -6.11
CA LYS A 142 -14.90 -4.55 -5.52
C LYS A 142 -13.73 -3.96 -6.31
N PHE A 143 -13.82 -3.95 -7.63
CA PHE A 143 -12.81 -3.34 -8.48
C PHE A 143 -12.71 -1.82 -8.23
N GLN A 144 -13.83 -1.11 -8.09
CA GLN A 144 -13.83 0.32 -7.75
C GLN A 144 -13.13 0.60 -6.41
N GLU A 145 -13.27 -0.29 -5.42
CA GLU A 145 -12.54 -0.17 -4.15
C GLU A 145 -11.02 -0.30 -4.36
N ILE A 146 -10.58 -1.25 -5.20
CA ILE A 146 -9.17 -1.40 -5.56
C ILE A 146 -8.67 -0.15 -6.28
N LYS A 147 -9.44 0.36 -7.26
CA LYS A 147 -9.13 1.60 -7.98
C LYS A 147 -8.94 2.78 -7.04
N ALA A 148 -9.90 3.02 -6.15
CA ALA A 148 -9.83 4.07 -5.15
C ALA A 148 -8.57 3.95 -4.29
N ARG A 149 -8.20 2.74 -3.86
CA ARG A 149 -6.97 2.51 -3.10
C ARG A 149 -5.71 2.73 -3.93
N VAL A 150 -5.70 2.42 -5.22
CA VAL A 150 -4.57 2.64 -6.14
C VAL A 150 -4.41 4.12 -6.50
N GLU A 151 -5.49 4.87 -6.58
CA GLU A 151 -5.51 6.30 -6.91
C GLU A 151 -5.35 7.20 -5.68
N ALA A 152 -5.64 6.69 -4.47
CA ALA A 152 -5.50 7.45 -3.23
C ALA A 152 -4.17 8.21 -3.15
N GLU A 153 -4.26 9.47 -2.73
CA GLU A 153 -3.10 10.34 -2.55
C GLU A 153 -2.16 9.84 -1.45
N GLY A 154 -0.98 10.45 -1.32
CA GLY A 154 0.01 10.10 -0.30
C GLY A 154 0.89 8.88 -0.64
N LYS A 155 0.70 8.24 -1.80
CA LYS A 155 1.68 7.26 -2.30
C LYS A 155 2.97 7.98 -2.67
N ARG A 156 4.06 7.62 -2.01
CA ARG A 156 5.40 8.16 -2.29
C ARG A 156 5.79 7.84 -3.73
N ASN A 157 6.23 8.86 -4.46
CA ASN A 157 6.94 8.71 -5.73
C ASN A 157 8.43 8.75 -5.40
N TRP A 158 9.10 7.61 -5.53
CA TRP A 158 10.45 7.48 -5.02
C TRP A 158 11.42 8.36 -5.78
N MET A 159 11.32 8.43 -7.11
CA MET A 159 12.18 9.28 -7.93
C MET A 159 12.07 10.77 -7.59
N ARG A 160 10.88 11.25 -7.20
CA ARG A 160 10.67 12.64 -6.77
C ARG A 160 11.06 12.90 -5.32
N GLN A 161 10.87 11.90 -4.46
CA GLN A 161 11.11 12.00 -3.01
C GLN A 161 12.05 10.86 -2.56
N PRO A 162 13.33 10.91 -2.97
CA PRO A 162 14.28 9.86 -2.62
C PRO A 162 14.49 9.76 -1.11
N PRO A 163 14.82 8.57 -0.61
CA PRO A 163 14.94 8.32 0.84
C PRO A 163 16.04 9.17 1.52
N TRP A 164 17.13 9.47 0.80
CA TRP A 164 18.21 10.29 1.36
C TRP A 164 17.87 11.78 1.45
N MET A 165 16.82 12.28 0.79
CA MET A 165 16.46 13.71 0.86
C MET A 165 16.02 14.11 2.27
N GLU A 166 15.30 13.23 2.98
CA GLU A 166 14.89 13.45 4.37
C GLU A 166 16.08 13.42 5.33
N ALA A 167 17.01 12.49 5.11
CA ALA A 167 18.23 12.38 5.92
C ALA A 167 19.14 13.61 5.73
N ASP A 168 19.32 14.06 4.47
CA ASP A 168 20.11 15.24 4.16
C ASP A 168 19.43 16.52 4.71
N ALA A 169 18.10 16.59 4.70
CA ALA A 169 17.34 17.69 5.30
C ALA A 169 17.46 17.71 6.84
N ALA A 170 17.40 16.55 7.50
CA ALA A 170 17.58 16.45 8.95
C ALA A 170 18.98 16.89 9.40
N MET A 171 20.03 16.54 8.63
CA MET A 171 21.40 16.98 8.92
C MET A 171 21.60 18.49 8.72
N ARG A 172 20.92 19.10 7.74
CA ARG A 172 20.98 20.57 7.53
C ARG A 172 20.14 21.36 8.53
N GLY A 173 18.99 20.84 8.93
CA GLY A 173 18.06 21.51 9.85
C GLY A 173 18.52 21.56 11.31
N GLY A 174 19.59 20.83 11.67
CA GLY A 174 20.19 20.85 13.01
C GLY A 174 21.22 21.97 13.22
N GLN A 175 21.61 22.71 12.18
CA GLN A 175 22.58 23.80 12.26
C GLN A 175 21.89 25.16 11.99
N GLY A 176 21.28 25.71 13.03
CA GLY A 176 21.08 27.16 13.15
C GLY A 176 19.76 27.70 12.62
N VAL A 177 18.85 28.00 13.56
CA VAL A 177 18.29 29.35 13.74
C VAL A 177 17.70 29.43 15.16
N ASP A 178 18.57 29.39 16.16
CA ASP A 178 18.33 30.19 17.37
C ASP A 178 18.55 31.65 16.96
N ALA A 179 17.64 32.17 16.14
CA ALA A 179 17.53 33.59 15.88
C ALA A 179 17.04 34.22 17.18
N HIS A 180 17.97 34.48 18.09
CA HIS A 180 17.73 35.25 19.30
C HIS A 180 17.13 36.59 18.87
N PRO A 181 15.87 36.90 19.22
CA PRO A 181 15.33 38.22 18.93
C PRO A 181 16.12 39.21 19.78
N HIS A 182 17.00 39.98 19.14
CA HIS A 182 17.59 41.16 19.75
C HIS A 182 16.43 42.14 20.01
N ALA A 183 16.03 42.21 21.27
CA ALA A 183 15.07 43.20 21.74
C ALA A 183 15.66 44.59 21.48
N ALA A 184 15.06 45.32 20.53
CA ALA A 184 15.32 46.73 20.35
C ALA A 184 14.77 47.47 21.56
N THR A 185 15.61 48.32 22.16
CA THR A 185 15.28 49.23 23.28
C THR A 185 15.12 50.63 22.74
#